data_AF-A0A662BQH0-F1
#
_entry.id   AF-A0A662BQH0-F1
#
_cell.length_a   1.000
_cell.length_b   1.000
_cell.length_c   1.000
_cell.angle_alpha   90.00
_cell.angle_beta   90.00
_cell.angle_gamma   90.00
#
_symmetry.space_group_name_H-M   'P 1'
#
loop_
_entity.id
_entity.type
_entity.pdbx_description
1 polymer ?
#
loop_
_entity_poly.entity_id
_entity_poly.type
_entity_poly.pdbx_seq_one_letter_code
_entity_poly.pdbx_strand_id
1 'polypeptide(L)'
;KQKKSNAVIDGDNSNSWYIKAKKKPVEIIIDLGDELELSGFSYLPDQSRWAGGYISNYEFFVSVDGKKWGKAVSKGEFSNINNNPVLQQKNFDTKKGRYIKLKALSEANNEKRIGFAEIGIITRNL
;
A
#
# COMPACT_ATOMS: atom_id res chain seq x y z
N LYS A 1 6.69 10.48 -16.81
CA LYS A 1 5.53 10.89 -15.97
C LYS A 1 5.77 10.43 -14.53
N GLN A 2 6.57 11.18 -13.77
CA GLN A 2 7.06 10.85 -12.42
C GLN A 2 6.21 11.46 -11.28
N LYS A 3 5.13 12.19 -11.61
CA LYS A 3 4.28 12.93 -10.66
C LYS A 3 3.31 12.08 -9.83
N LYS A 4 3.24 10.75 -10.04
CA LYS A 4 2.13 9.91 -9.55
C LYS A 4 2.45 9.07 -8.30
N SER A 5 3.71 8.71 -8.08
CA SER A 5 4.14 7.98 -6.88
C SER A 5 4.15 8.87 -5.65
N ASN A 6 4.47 10.17 -5.81
CA ASN A 6 4.64 11.09 -4.69
C ASN A 6 3.34 11.35 -3.93
N ALA A 7 2.18 11.33 -4.60
CA ALA A 7 0.89 11.66 -3.99
C ALA A 7 0.39 10.64 -2.96
N VAL A 8 1.08 9.51 -2.78
CA VAL A 8 0.71 8.46 -1.82
C VAL A 8 1.74 8.34 -0.70
N ILE A 9 2.83 9.10 -0.78
CA ILE A 9 3.96 9.12 0.17
C ILE A 9 4.36 10.57 0.55
N ASP A 10 3.51 11.56 0.27
CA ASP A 10 3.78 12.97 0.51
C ASP A 10 3.41 13.43 1.94
N GLY A 11 2.81 12.54 2.74
CA GLY A 11 2.31 12.85 4.07
C GLY A 11 1.04 13.70 4.07
N ASP A 12 0.43 13.94 2.89
CA ASP A 12 -0.81 14.69 2.75
C ASP A 12 -2.02 13.74 2.68
N ASN A 13 -2.63 13.52 3.84
CA ASN A 13 -3.78 12.65 3.99
C ASN A 13 -5.08 13.21 3.39
N SER A 14 -5.08 14.45 2.90
CA SER A 14 -6.27 15.10 2.32
C SER A 14 -6.50 14.72 0.86
N ASN A 15 -5.47 14.20 0.18
CA ASN A 15 -5.55 13.77 -1.20
C ASN A 15 -5.68 12.26 -1.30
N SER A 16 -6.49 11.79 -2.24
CA SER A 16 -6.68 10.35 -2.47
C SER A 16 -6.50 10.00 -3.93
N TRP A 17 -5.75 8.93 -4.15
CA TRP A 17 -5.46 8.39 -5.45
C TRP A 17 -6.24 7.12 -5.74
N TYR A 18 -6.64 6.97 -6.99
CA TYR A 18 -7.45 5.86 -7.45
C TYR A 18 -6.82 5.15 -8.65
N ILE A 19 -6.80 3.83 -8.58
CA ILE A 19 -6.47 2.96 -9.71
C ILE A 19 -7.73 2.21 -10.13
N LYS A 20 -8.04 2.20 -11.43
CA LYS A 20 -9.17 1.41 -11.96
C LYS A 20 -8.86 -0.08 -11.83
N ALA A 21 -9.70 -0.82 -11.12
CA ALA A 21 -9.56 -2.26 -10.88
C ALA A 21 -10.25 -3.09 -11.98
N LYS A 22 -9.95 -2.83 -13.26
CA LYS A 22 -10.53 -3.60 -14.38
C LYS A 22 -10.08 -5.06 -14.41
N LYS A 23 -8.88 -5.34 -13.87
CA LYS A 23 -8.30 -6.66 -13.68
C LYS A 23 -7.64 -6.69 -12.31
N LYS A 24 -7.73 -7.83 -11.62
CA LYS A 24 -7.08 -8.08 -10.33
C LYS A 24 -5.95 -9.11 -10.51
N PRO A 25 -4.89 -9.07 -9.67
CA PRO A 25 -4.66 -8.07 -8.63
C PRO A 25 -4.28 -6.70 -9.21
N VAL A 26 -4.54 -5.63 -8.45
CA VAL A 26 -4.01 -4.29 -8.75
C VAL A 26 -2.71 -4.12 -7.98
N GLU A 27 -1.65 -3.66 -8.65
CA GLU A 27 -0.33 -3.48 -8.03
C GLU A 27 0.06 -1.99 -8.02
N ILE A 28 0.61 -1.54 -6.90
CA ILE A 28 1.37 -0.29 -6.81
C ILE A 28 2.81 -0.61 -6.41
N ILE A 29 3.76 0.02 -7.09
CA ILE A 29 5.19 -0.09 -6.83
C ILE A 29 5.71 1.30 -6.49
N ILE A 30 6.47 1.41 -5.40
CA ILE A 30 7.03 2.66 -4.91
C ILE A 30 8.54 2.49 -4.78
N ASP A 31 9.31 3.41 -5.36
CA ASP A 31 10.74 3.58 -5.10
C ASP A 31 10.89 4.55 -3.93
N LEU A 32 11.49 4.08 -2.84
CA LEU A 32 11.70 4.86 -1.61
C LEU A 32 12.89 5.84 -1.73
N GLY A 33 13.65 5.79 -2.83
CA GLY A 33 14.83 6.62 -3.06
C GLY A 33 16.11 6.02 -2.49
N ASP A 34 16.04 5.44 -1.28
CA ASP A 34 17.16 4.84 -0.57
C ASP A 34 16.87 3.41 -0.09
N GLU A 35 17.92 2.64 0.19
CA GLU A 35 17.81 1.30 0.77
C GLU A 35 17.66 1.38 2.29
N LEU A 36 16.54 0.87 2.81
CA LEU A 36 16.14 1.00 4.21
C LEU A 36 15.94 -0.38 4.87
N GLU A 37 16.03 -0.44 6.19
CA GLU A 37 15.59 -1.59 6.98
C GLU A 37 14.10 -1.47 7.33
N LEU A 38 13.26 -2.15 6.56
CA LEU A 38 11.81 -2.09 6.69
C LEU A 38 11.33 -3.17 7.66
N SER A 39 10.44 -2.82 8.59
CA SER A 39 9.82 -3.73 9.57
C SER A 39 8.29 -3.73 9.50
N GLY A 40 7.71 -2.90 8.64
CA GLY A 40 6.27 -2.85 8.44
C GLY A 40 5.86 -1.82 7.40
N PHE A 41 4.56 -1.70 7.19
CA PHE A 41 3.96 -0.70 6.33
C PHE A 41 2.60 -0.24 6.88
N SER A 42 2.13 0.90 6.38
CA SER A 42 0.79 1.39 6.66
C SER A 42 -0.02 1.60 5.37
N TYR A 43 -1.34 1.49 5.49
CA TYR A 43 -2.30 1.81 4.45
C TYR A 43 -3.39 2.70 5.05
N LEU A 44 -3.51 3.92 4.55
CA LEU A 44 -4.64 4.80 4.83
C LEU A 44 -5.59 4.75 3.63
N PRO A 45 -6.82 4.24 3.79
CA PRO A 45 -7.84 4.33 2.74
C PRO A 45 -8.22 5.79 2.44
N ASP A 46 -8.90 6.04 1.32
CA ASP A 46 -9.46 7.37 1.03
C ASP A 46 -10.33 7.87 2.20
N GLN A 47 -10.11 9.12 2.63
CA GLN A 47 -10.80 9.77 3.76
C GLN A 47 -11.87 10.80 3.32
N SER A 48 -12.07 10.97 2.03
CA SER A 48 -13.02 11.91 1.45
C SER A 48 -14.48 11.46 1.63
N ARG A 49 -15.40 12.41 1.44
CA ARG A 49 -16.85 12.15 1.52
C ARG A 49 -17.34 11.03 0.59
N TRP A 50 -16.64 10.79 -0.53
CA TRP A 50 -16.99 9.77 -1.53
C TRP A 50 -15.96 8.63 -1.59
N ALA A 51 -15.30 8.41 -0.46
CA ALA A 51 -14.31 7.37 -0.28
C ALA A 51 -14.86 5.98 -0.63
N GLY A 52 -13.97 5.14 -1.15
CA GLY A 52 -14.27 3.77 -1.54
C GLY A 52 -13.06 3.11 -2.19
N GLY A 53 -13.27 1.90 -2.69
CA GLY A 53 -12.20 1.10 -3.28
C GLY A 53 -11.19 0.62 -2.23
N TYR A 54 -11.66 0.33 -1.02
CA TYR A 54 -10.80 -0.13 0.06
C TYR A 54 -10.22 -1.49 -0.25
N ILE A 55 -8.92 -1.68 -0.01
CA ILE A 55 -8.30 -2.98 -0.14
C ILE A 55 -8.82 -3.89 0.98
N SER A 56 -9.29 -5.08 0.63
CA SER A 56 -9.68 -6.10 1.59
C SER A 56 -8.54 -7.10 1.80
N ASN A 57 -8.07 -7.76 0.73
CA ASN A 57 -6.97 -8.73 0.79
C ASN A 57 -5.73 -8.19 0.07
N TYR A 58 -4.55 -8.44 0.64
CA TYR A 58 -3.29 -7.92 0.11
C TYR A 58 -2.13 -8.91 0.20
N GLU A 59 -1.12 -8.63 -0.64
CA GLU A 59 0.25 -9.10 -0.45
C GLU A 59 1.20 -7.90 -0.51
N PHE A 60 2.21 -7.91 0.34
CA PHE A 60 3.23 -6.87 0.42
C PHE A 60 4.61 -7.47 0.16
N PHE A 61 5.39 -6.80 -0.69
CA PHE A 61 6.72 -7.24 -1.10
C PHE A 61 7.72 -6.12 -0.95
N VAL A 62 8.97 -6.52 -0.70
CA VAL A 62 10.12 -5.63 -0.57
C VAL A 62 11.21 -6.12 -1.52
N SER A 63 11.85 -5.20 -2.23
CA SER A 63 12.93 -5.48 -3.18
C SER A 63 14.03 -4.43 -3.08
N VAL A 64 15.27 -4.85 -3.30
CA VAL A 64 16.43 -3.95 -3.40
C VAL A 64 16.56 -3.35 -4.82
N ASP A 65 16.10 -4.06 -5.85
CA ASP A 65 16.33 -3.71 -7.26
C ASP A 65 15.05 -3.38 -8.05
N GLY A 66 13.87 -3.54 -7.43
CA GLY A 66 12.56 -3.30 -8.05
C GLY A 66 12.17 -4.35 -9.10
N LYS A 67 13.01 -5.36 -9.34
CA LYS A 67 12.84 -6.39 -10.38
C LYS A 67 12.57 -7.76 -9.75
N LYS A 68 13.35 -8.13 -8.74
CA LYS A 68 13.23 -9.40 -8.01
C LYS A 68 12.56 -9.15 -6.67
N TRP A 69 11.38 -9.74 -6.49
CA TRP A 69 10.53 -9.52 -5.31
C TRP A 69 10.58 -10.66 -4.29
N GLY A 70 10.91 -11.87 -4.71
CA GLY A 70 10.86 -13.06 -3.86
C GLY A 70 9.45 -13.35 -3.33
N LYS A 71 9.36 -13.93 -2.13
CA LYS A 71 8.10 -14.16 -1.42
C LYS A 71 7.58 -12.86 -0.79
N ALA A 72 6.26 -12.75 -0.66
CA ALA A 72 5.63 -11.68 0.10
C ALA A 72 6.16 -11.69 1.54
N VAL A 73 6.53 -10.51 2.06
CA VAL A 73 6.94 -10.34 3.45
C VAL A 73 5.74 -10.28 4.39
N SER A 74 4.58 -9.88 3.86
CA SER A 74 3.32 -9.86 4.58
C SER A 74 2.18 -10.15 3.62
N LYS A 75 1.17 -10.88 4.08
CA LYS A 75 -0.05 -11.17 3.34
C LYS A 75 -1.20 -11.30 4.34
N GLY A 76 -2.39 -10.90 3.93
CA GLY A 76 -3.57 -11.03 4.77
C GLY A 76 -4.67 -10.07 4.39
N GLU A 77 -5.46 -9.67 5.38
CA GLU A 77 -6.58 -8.76 5.22
C GLU A 77 -6.47 -7.49 6.05
N PHE A 78 -7.15 -6.44 5.58
CA PHE A 78 -7.50 -5.26 6.36
C PHE A 78 -8.90 -5.46 6.95
N SER A 79 -8.95 -6.08 8.12
CA SER A 79 -10.21 -6.44 8.78
C SER A 79 -11.06 -5.21 9.11
N ASN A 80 -12.37 -5.32 8.93
CA ASN A 80 -13.35 -4.27 9.21
C ASN A 80 -13.16 -2.94 8.44
N ILE A 81 -12.34 -2.92 7.39
CA ILE A 81 -12.01 -1.69 6.64
C ILE A 81 -13.23 -0.99 6.03
N ASN A 82 -14.30 -1.73 5.76
CA ASN A 82 -15.57 -1.18 5.28
C ASN A 82 -16.30 -0.33 6.31
N ASN A 83 -16.29 -0.74 7.57
CA ASN A 83 -17.02 -0.05 8.63
C ASN A 83 -16.13 0.96 9.37
N ASN A 84 -14.82 0.74 9.35
CA ASN A 84 -13.84 1.59 10.02
C ASN A 84 -12.60 1.81 9.12
N PRO A 85 -12.67 2.67 8.10
CA PRO A 85 -11.61 2.90 7.11
C PRO A 85 -10.47 3.78 7.66
N VAL A 86 -9.92 3.42 8.82
CA VAL A 86 -8.80 4.13 9.47
C VAL A 86 -7.46 3.55 9.04
N LEU A 87 -6.36 4.27 9.36
CA LEU A 87 -4.99 3.83 9.13
C LEU A 87 -4.78 2.38 9.62
N GLN A 88 -4.35 1.52 8.71
CA GLN A 88 -4.00 0.13 9.01
C GLN A 88 -2.49 -0.03 9.00
N GLN A 89 -1.95 -0.72 10.00
CA GLN A 89 -0.52 -1.05 10.07
C GLN A 89 -0.33 -2.55 10.06
N LYS A 90 0.72 -3.00 9.36
CA LYS A 90 1.09 -4.42 9.27
C LYS A 90 2.60 -4.53 9.43
N ASN A 91 3.01 -5.31 10.41
CA ASN A 91 4.42 -5.58 10.69
C ASN A 91 4.85 -6.90 10.05
N PHE A 92 6.15 -7.02 9.79
CA PHE A 92 6.80 -8.22 9.29
C PHE A 92 8.26 -8.28 9.76
N ASP A 93 8.90 -9.43 9.63
CA ASP A 93 10.32 -9.59 9.97
C ASP A 93 11.18 -8.63 9.15
N THR A 94 12.12 -7.93 9.83
CA THR A 94 12.92 -6.87 9.20
C THR A 94 13.55 -7.32 7.88
N LYS A 95 13.32 -6.55 6.82
CA LYS A 95 13.86 -6.80 5.50
C LYS A 95 14.43 -5.54 4.87
N LYS A 96 15.65 -5.66 4.36
CA LYS A 96 16.34 -4.60 3.63
C LYS A 96 15.73 -4.41 2.24
N GLY A 97 15.46 -3.17 1.85
CA GLY A 97 14.97 -2.86 0.50
C GLY A 97 14.80 -1.38 0.21
N ARG A 98 14.71 -1.07 -1.09
CA ARG A 98 14.49 0.29 -1.63
C ARG A 98 13.14 0.41 -2.33
N TYR A 99 12.61 -0.69 -2.82
CA TYR A 99 11.33 -0.74 -3.52
C TYR A 99 10.33 -1.54 -2.70
N ILE A 100 9.11 -1.03 -2.63
CA ILE A 100 7.97 -1.76 -2.07
C ILE A 100 6.91 -2.00 -3.14
N LYS A 101 6.17 -3.08 -2.96
CA LYS A 101 4.99 -3.39 -3.77
C LYS A 101 3.85 -3.81 -2.87
N LEU A 102 2.73 -3.10 -2.99
CA LEU A 102 1.45 -3.53 -2.44
C LEU A 102 0.59 -4.08 -3.58
N LYS A 103 0.21 -5.35 -3.47
CA LYS A 103 -0.77 -5.98 -4.35
C LYS A 103 -2.12 -6.01 -3.64
N ALA A 104 -3.09 -5.29 -4.17
CA ALA A 104 -4.49 -5.44 -3.80
C ALA A 104 -5.07 -6.67 -4.52
N LEU A 105 -5.25 -7.76 -3.78
CA LEU A 105 -5.84 -9.00 -4.31
C LEU A 105 -7.35 -8.86 -4.49
N SER A 106 -8.00 -8.18 -3.56
CA SER A 106 -9.41 -7.82 -3.63
C SER A 106 -9.69 -6.49 -2.95
N GLU A 107 -10.72 -5.82 -3.45
CA GLU A 107 -11.38 -4.69 -2.81
C GLU A 107 -12.58 -5.13 -2.00
N ALA A 108 -12.98 -4.26 -1.08
CA ALA A 108 -14.26 -4.36 -0.40
C ALA A 108 -15.41 -3.85 -1.30
N ASN A 109 -16.63 -4.34 -1.05
CA ASN A 109 -17.87 -3.92 -1.73
C ASN A 109 -17.90 -4.07 -3.27
N ASN A 110 -17.02 -4.91 -3.84
CA ASN A 110 -16.97 -5.21 -5.29
C ASN A 110 -16.80 -3.94 -6.16
N GLU A 111 -16.10 -2.95 -5.63
CA GLU A 111 -15.83 -1.71 -6.35
C GLU A 111 -14.87 -1.90 -7.53
N LYS A 112 -15.05 -1.13 -8.60
CA LYS A 112 -14.18 -1.22 -9.80
C LYS A 112 -12.94 -0.32 -9.70
N ARG A 113 -12.51 0.00 -8.48
CA ARG A 113 -11.37 0.89 -8.17
C ARG A 113 -10.69 0.47 -6.88
N ILE A 114 -9.40 0.78 -6.76
CA ILE A 114 -8.67 0.78 -5.49
C ILE A 114 -8.31 2.23 -5.14
N GLY A 115 -8.64 2.65 -3.92
CA GLY A 115 -8.38 3.98 -3.37
C GLY A 115 -7.31 3.95 -2.29
N PHE A 116 -6.47 4.98 -2.26
CA PHE A 116 -5.40 5.17 -1.29
C PHE A 116 -5.32 6.65 -0.94
N ALA A 117 -5.37 7.01 0.34
CA ALA A 117 -4.91 8.32 0.78
C ALA A 117 -3.39 8.28 0.93
N GLU A 118 -2.89 7.30 1.69
CA GLU A 118 -1.46 7.20 2.01
C GLU A 118 -1.00 5.73 2.10
N ILE A 119 0.26 5.49 1.73
CA ILE A 119 0.99 4.24 1.98
C ILE A 119 2.31 4.62 2.65
N GLY A 120 2.44 4.28 3.92
CA GLY A 120 3.67 4.51 4.68
C GLY A 120 4.53 3.26 4.82
N ILE A 121 5.77 3.48 5.25
CA ILE A 121 6.69 2.42 5.69
C ILE A 121 6.96 2.57 7.19
N ILE A 122 7.28 1.45 7.84
CA ILE A 122 7.80 1.43 9.21
C ILE A 122 9.24 0.94 9.10
N THR A 123 10.17 1.76 9.57
CA THR A 123 11.60 1.41 9.64
C THR A 123 11.95 0.98 11.06
N ARG A 124 13.00 0.18 11.18
CA ARG A 124 13.60 -0.07 12.48
C ARG A 124 14.39 1.17 12.88
N ASN A 125 14.09 1.75 14.04
CA ASN A 125 14.99 2.70 14.69
C ASN A 125 16.22 1.91 15.15
N LEU A 126 17.39 2.28 14.64
CA LEU A 126 18.68 1.82 15.16
C LEU A 126 18.96 2.46 16.52
#